data_AF-A0A9E2IBT4-F1
#
_entry.id   AF-A0A9E2IBT4-F1
#
_cell.length_a   1.000
_cell.length_b   1.000
_cell.length_c   1.000
_cell.angle_alpha   90.00
_cell.angle_beta   90.00
_cell.angle_gamma   90.00
#
_symmetry.space_group_name_H-M   'P 1'
#
loop_
_entity.id
_entity.type
_entity.pdbx_description
1 polymer ?
#
loop_
_entity_poly.entity_id
_entity_poly.type
_entity_poly.pdbx_seq_one_letter_code
_entity_poly.pdbx_strand_id
1 'polypeptide(L)'
;MDEWIKKDLKYIWHPYTQMKDCRKFPPILIEKALGVKLYDTEGNFYYDTISSWWCNVHGHNHPKIKQAIKSQLNRLDHILFAGFTHKPAIALAEKLISLTPQNLTKVFFSDNGSTAVEAALKMCFQYWQNIAKLKKTKFIC
;
A
#
# COMPACT_ATOMS: atom_id res chain seq x y z
N MET A 1 -11.06 -23.17 -18.92
CA MET A 1 -10.18 -22.22 -18.22
C MET A 1 -10.03 -20.99 -19.09
N ASP A 2 -10.48 -19.86 -18.56
CA ASP A 2 -10.40 -18.53 -19.15
C ASP A 2 -9.00 -18.21 -19.72
N GLU A 3 -8.93 -17.46 -20.84
CA GLU A 3 -7.66 -17.12 -21.49
C GLU A 3 -6.74 -16.28 -20.59
N TRP A 4 -7.30 -15.35 -19.82
CA TRP A 4 -6.58 -14.53 -18.87
C TRP A 4 -6.00 -15.35 -17.73
N ILE A 5 -6.74 -16.34 -17.22
CA ILE A 5 -6.22 -17.26 -16.21
C ILE A 5 -5.04 -18.09 -16.75
N LYS A 6 -5.09 -18.52 -18.02
CA LYS A 6 -3.94 -19.19 -18.65
C LYS A 6 -2.71 -18.27 -18.73
N LYS A 7 -2.91 -17.00 -19.08
CA LYS A 7 -1.84 -15.99 -19.11
C LYS A 7 -1.30 -15.70 -17.72
N ASP A 8 -2.17 -15.56 -16.73
CA ASP A 8 -1.83 -15.36 -15.32
C ASP A 8 -0.88 -16.48 -14.83
N LEU A 9 -1.30 -17.74 -14.97
CA LEU A 9 -0.47 -18.89 -14.58
C LEU A 9 0.85 -19.01 -15.33
N LYS A 10 0.97 -18.40 -16.51
CA LYS A 10 2.18 -18.41 -17.33
C LYS A 10 3.16 -17.29 -16.96
N TYR A 11 2.64 -16.12 -16.60
CA TYR A 11 3.44 -14.90 -16.54
C TYR A 11 3.54 -14.27 -15.15
N ILE A 12 2.63 -14.57 -14.22
CA ILE A 12 2.59 -13.92 -12.90
C ILE A 12 3.11 -14.88 -11.83
N TRP A 13 4.07 -14.41 -11.04
CA TRP A 13 4.46 -15.06 -9.79
C TRP A 13 3.70 -14.40 -8.64
N HIS A 14 2.73 -15.11 -8.09
CA HIS A 14 1.84 -14.58 -7.07
C HIS A 14 2.53 -14.48 -5.69
N PRO A 15 2.32 -13.38 -4.95
CA PRO A 15 2.82 -13.24 -3.58
C PRO A 15 2.16 -14.25 -2.64
N TYR A 16 2.92 -14.74 -1.66
CA TYR A 16 2.43 -15.67 -0.61
C TYR A 16 1.66 -16.91 -1.14
N THR A 17 1.99 -17.38 -2.35
CA THR A 17 1.20 -18.40 -3.04
C THR A 17 2.07 -19.56 -3.53
N GLN A 18 1.62 -20.79 -3.32
CA GLN A 18 2.26 -21.98 -3.89
C GLN A 18 1.91 -22.12 -5.38
N MET A 19 2.85 -21.73 -6.25
CA MET A 19 2.63 -21.67 -7.70
C MET A 19 2.24 -23.03 -8.34
N LYS A 20 2.66 -24.16 -7.77
CA LYS A 20 2.22 -25.49 -8.24
C LYS A 20 0.73 -25.70 -8.00
N ASP A 21 0.22 -25.23 -6.86
CA ASP A 21 -1.17 -25.43 -6.46
C ASP A 21 -2.11 -24.57 -7.29
N CYS A 22 -1.66 -23.41 -7.78
CA CYS A 22 -2.43 -22.56 -8.71
C CYS A 22 -2.87 -23.29 -9.99
N ARG A 23 -2.18 -24.37 -10.39
CA ARG A 23 -2.59 -25.19 -11.54
C ARG A 23 -3.84 -26.01 -11.24
N LYS A 24 -4.03 -26.40 -9.97
CA LYS A 24 -5.20 -27.15 -9.49
C LYS A 24 -6.30 -26.21 -8.98
N PHE A 25 -5.90 -25.11 -8.37
CA PHE A 25 -6.76 -24.09 -7.78
C PHE A 25 -6.39 -22.73 -8.38
N PRO A 26 -6.81 -22.44 -9.62
CA PRO A 26 -6.46 -21.18 -10.26
C PRO A 26 -7.01 -19.98 -9.48
N PRO A 27 -6.35 -18.82 -9.56
CA PRO A 27 -6.88 -17.58 -9.01
C PRO A 27 -8.26 -17.25 -9.59
N ILE A 28 -9.08 -16.57 -8.80
CA ILE A 28 -10.39 -16.07 -9.26
C ILE A 28 -10.15 -14.76 -10.00
N LEU A 29 -10.57 -14.70 -11.27
CA LEU A 29 -10.48 -13.48 -12.07
C LEU A 29 -11.58 -12.49 -11.65
N ILE A 30 -11.20 -11.44 -10.92
CA ILE A 30 -12.11 -10.36 -10.52
C ILE A 30 -12.11 -9.26 -11.59
N GLU A 31 -13.29 -8.90 -12.10
CA GLU A 31 -13.45 -7.85 -13.13
C GLU A 31 -13.95 -6.53 -12.54
N LYS A 32 -14.71 -6.60 -11.44
CA LYS A 32 -15.31 -5.43 -10.81
C LYS A 32 -15.31 -5.58 -9.30
N ALA A 33 -15.21 -4.46 -8.60
CA ALA A 33 -15.41 -4.40 -7.16
C ALA A 33 -16.22 -3.16 -6.77
N LEU A 34 -17.16 -3.31 -5.84
CA LEU A 34 -18.02 -2.22 -5.36
C LEU A 34 -18.43 -2.45 -3.91
N GLY A 35 -18.18 -1.45 -3.05
CA GLY A 35 -18.46 -1.57 -1.62
C GLY A 35 -17.69 -2.74 -1.02
N VAL A 36 -18.37 -3.66 -0.37
CA VAL A 36 -17.76 -4.86 0.24
C VAL A 36 -17.74 -6.08 -0.68
N LYS A 37 -18.00 -5.92 -1.98
CA LYS A 37 -18.15 -7.03 -2.93
C LYS A 37 -17.12 -6.99 -4.05
N LEU A 38 -16.59 -8.17 -4.37
CA LEU A 38 -15.82 -8.48 -5.57
C LEU A 38 -16.69 -9.26 -6.55
N TYR A 39 -16.59 -9.01 -7.84
CA TYR A 39 -17.37 -9.68 -8.89
C TYR A 39 -16.42 -10.33 -9.89
N ASP A 40 -16.62 -11.61 -10.19
CA ASP A 40 -15.90 -12.30 -11.25
C ASP A 40 -16.49 -12.01 -12.64
N THR A 41 -15.89 -12.58 -13.68
CA THR A 41 -16.32 -12.42 -15.07
C THR A 41 -17.61 -13.17 -15.42
N GLU A 42 -18.06 -14.09 -14.56
CA GLU A 42 -19.32 -14.83 -14.72
C GLU A 42 -20.49 -14.14 -14.00
N GLY A 43 -20.21 -13.04 -13.29
CA GLY A 43 -21.20 -12.27 -12.53
C GLY A 43 -21.44 -12.79 -11.12
N ASN A 44 -20.71 -13.82 -10.66
CA ASN A 44 -20.73 -14.21 -9.25
C ASN A 44 -20.11 -13.10 -8.41
N PHE A 45 -20.54 -13.01 -7.14
CA PHE A 45 -19.95 -12.06 -6.20
C PHE A 45 -19.45 -12.74 -4.93
N TYR A 46 -18.41 -12.14 -4.36
CA TYR A 46 -17.77 -12.55 -3.13
C TYR A 46 -17.74 -11.36 -2.17
N TYR A 47 -18.05 -11.60 -0.90
CA TYR A 47 -17.80 -10.59 0.12
C TYR A 47 -16.30 -10.52 0.41
N ASP A 48 -15.75 -9.31 0.37
CA ASP A 48 -14.38 -9.04 0.80
C ASP A 48 -14.33 -8.98 2.33
N THR A 49 -14.30 -10.15 2.96
CA THR A 49 -14.34 -10.30 4.42
C THR A 49 -12.99 -10.01 5.09
N ILE A 50 -11.94 -9.78 4.30
CA ILE A 50 -10.59 -9.49 4.79
C ILE A 50 -10.08 -8.12 4.35
N SER A 51 -10.95 -7.28 3.78
CA SER A 51 -10.63 -5.93 3.32
C SER A 51 -9.41 -5.89 2.39
N SER A 52 -9.31 -6.87 1.48
CA SER A 52 -8.21 -7.03 0.52
C SER A 52 -6.84 -6.89 1.20
N TRP A 53 -6.57 -7.77 2.16
CA TRP A 53 -5.39 -7.70 3.05
C TRP A 53 -5.38 -6.48 3.95
N TRP A 54 -6.49 -6.28 4.68
CA TRP A 54 -6.60 -5.37 5.81
C TRP A 54 -6.39 -3.89 5.47
N CYS A 55 -6.47 -3.53 4.18
CA CYS A 55 -6.19 -2.17 3.71
C CYS A 55 -7.43 -1.42 3.22
N ASN A 56 -8.50 -2.13 2.83
CA ASN A 56 -9.70 -1.51 2.31
C ASN A 56 -10.69 -1.11 3.41
N VAL A 57 -10.61 0.15 3.86
CA VAL A 57 -11.46 0.67 4.95
C VAL A 57 -12.83 1.18 4.46
N HIS A 58 -12.89 1.75 3.25
CA HIS A 58 -14.07 2.49 2.76
C HIS A 58 -14.89 1.72 1.72
N GLY A 59 -14.53 0.47 1.44
CA GLY A 59 -15.08 -0.31 0.35
C GLY A 59 -14.48 0.04 -1.01
N HIS A 60 -14.63 -0.90 -1.94
CA HIS A 60 -14.15 -0.80 -3.30
C HIS A 60 -14.89 0.27 -4.11
N ASN A 61 -14.15 0.95 -5.00
CA ASN A 61 -14.67 1.99 -5.91
C ASN A 61 -15.38 3.15 -5.19
N HIS A 62 -14.88 3.56 -4.01
CA HIS A 62 -15.44 4.67 -3.25
C HIS A 62 -15.40 6.00 -4.04
N PRO A 63 -16.56 6.66 -4.28
CA PRO A 63 -16.66 7.76 -5.26
C PRO A 63 -15.75 8.95 -4.92
N LYS A 64 -15.66 9.31 -3.63
CA LYS A 64 -14.80 10.41 -3.16
C LYS A 64 -13.31 10.16 -3.40
N ILE A 65 -12.85 8.91 -3.17
CA ILE A 65 -11.43 8.55 -3.34
C ILE A 65 -11.09 8.53 -4.83
N LYS A 66 -11.96 7.90 -5.64
CA LYS A 66 -11.81 7.86 -7.09
C LYS A 66 -11.74 9.26 -7.70
N GLN A 67 -12.63 10.17 -7.27
CA GLN A 67 -12.63 11.55 -7.73
C GLN A 67 -11.37 12.31 -7.32
N ALA A 68 -10.88 12.13 -6.09
CA ALA A 68 -9.66 12.78 -5.60
C ALA A 68 -8.43 12.33 -6.41
N ILE A 69 -8.29 11.03 -6.69
CA ILE A 69 -7.20 10.49 -7.52
C ILE A 69 -7.24 11.08 -8.93
N LYS A 70 -8.40 11.04 -9.60
CA LYS A 70 -8.57 11.60 -10.95
C LYS A 70 -8.24 13.10 -11.00
N SER A 71 -8.72 13.85 -10.02
CA SER A 71 -8.50 15.30 -9.95
C SER A 71 -7.02 15.63 -9.76
N GLN A 72 -6.30 14.83 -8.96
CA GLN A 72 -4.86 14.99 -8.78
C GLN A 72 -4.11 14.66 -10.07
N LEU A 73 -4.40 13.52 -10.71
CA LEU A 73 -3.73 13.10 -11.96
C LEU A 73 -3.92 14.10 -13.11
N ASN A 74 -5.07 14.76 -13.19
CA ASN A 74 -5.30 15.82 -14.18
C ASN A 74 -4.45 17.07 -13.95
N ARG A 75 -3.84 17.22 -12.76
CA ARG A 75 -3.06 18.41 -12.38
C ARG A 75 -1.56 18.13 -12.29
N LEU A 76 -1.20 17.02 -11.65
CA LEU A 76 0.18 16.63 -11.39
C LEU A 76 0.21 15.14 -11.04
N ASP A 77 1.07 14.41 -11.72
CA ASP A 77 1.41 13.01 -11.47
C ASP A 77 2.46 12.89 -10.35
N HIS A 78 3.60 12.24 -10.62
CA HIS A 78 4.66 12.02 -9.63
C HIS A 78 5.86 12.93 -9.90
N ILE A 79 6.35 13.57 -8.83
CA ILE A 79 7.60 14.31 -8.84
C ILE A 79 8.52 13.84 -7.72
N LEU A 80 9.83 13.93 -7.96
CA LEU A 80 10.84 13.66 -6.95
C LEU A 80 10.68 14.60 -5.76
N PHE A 81 10.73 14.08 -4.53
CA PHE A 81 10.58 14.89 -3.30
C PHE A 81 11.89 15.50 -2.79
N ALA A 82 13.01 15.26 -3.49
CA ALA A 82 14.30 15.88 -3.21
C ALA A 82 14.35 17.27 -3.85
N GLY A 83 14.10 18.30 -3.05
CA GLY A 83 14.10 19.70 -3.49
C GLY A 83 12.77 20.21 -4.06
N PHE A 84 11.76 19.34 -4.21
CA PHE A 84 10.40 19.72 -4.62
C PHE A 84 9.34 19.24 -3.63
N THR A 85 8.17 19.85 -3.70
CA THR A 85 7.01 19.49 -2.86
C THR A 85 5.70 19.80 -3.57
N HIS A 86 4.56 19.41 -2.97
CA HIS A 86 3.23 19.67 -3.50
C HIS A 86 2.18 19.74 -2.38
N LYS A 87 1.08 20.47 -2.64
CA LYS A 87 0.01 20.76 -1.67
C LYS A 87 -0.57 19.48 -1.00
N PRO A 88 -0.85 18.38 -1.73
CA PRO A 88 -1.37 17.16 -1.10
C PRO A 88 -0.46 16.54 -0.03
N ALA A 89 0.87 16.51 -0.25
CA ALA A 89 1.80 15.95 0.73
C ALA A 89 1.85 16.80 2.00
N ILE A 90 1.84 18.12 1.87
CA ILE A 90 1.83 19.06 2.99
C ILE A 90 0.55 18.88 3.82
N ALA A 91 -0.62 18.89 3.17
CA ALA A 91 -1.91 18.75 3.84
C ALA A 91 -2.06 17.37 4.51
N LEU A 92 -1.55 16.31 3.88
CA LEU A 92 -1.55 14.97 4.47
C LEU A 92 -0.63 14.91 5.69
N ALA A 93 0.59 15.46 5.61
CA ALA A 93 1.51 15.49 6.74
C ALA A 93 0.92 16.25 7.94
N GLU A 94 0.35 17.43 7.70
CA GLU A 94 -0.35 18.21 8.73
C GLU A 94 -1.47 17.39 9.38
N LYS A 95 -2.33 16.76 8.58
CA LYS A 95 -3.43 15.95 9.09
C LYS A 95 -2.94 14.76 9.90
N LEU A 96 -1.91 14.06 9.46
CA LEU A 96 -1.32 12.93 10.18
C LEU A 96 -0.78 13.37 11.54
N ILE A 97 0.01 14.46 11.59
CA ILE A 97 0.57 14.98 12.84
C ILE A 97 -0.55 15.37 13.82
N SER A 98 -1.67 15.94 13.34
CA SER A 98 -2.81 16.30 14.19
C SER A 98 -3.52 15.09 14.83
N LEU A 99 -3.36 13.89 14.24
CA LEU A 99 -4.00 12.66 14.71
C LEU A 99 -3.07 11.80 15.58
N THR A 100 -1.75 12.01 15.49
CA THR A 100 -0.75 11.22 16.23
C THR A 100 -0.45 11.78 17.62
N PRO A 101 0.14 10.98 18.52
CA PRO A 101 0.65 11.47 19.82
C PRO A 101 1.57 12.68 19.68
N GLN A 102 1.57 13.56 20.69
CA GLN A 102 2.24 14.87 20.66
C GLN A 102 3.75 14.81 20.37
N ASN A 103 4.42 13.70 20.69
CA ASN A 103 5.85 13.51 20.45
C ASN A 103 6.21 13.12 19.01
N LEU A 104 5.23 12.83 18.15
CA LEU A 104 5.42 12.58 16.72
C LEU A 104 5.12 13.88 15.95
N THR A 105 6.16 14.53 15.41
CA THR A 105 6.06 15.91 14.88
C THR A 105 6.52 16.07 13.43
N LYS A 106 6.94 14.97 12.79
CA LYS A 106 7.39 14.93 11.39
C LYS A 106 6.93 13.63 10.71
N VAL A 107 6.69 13.70 9.41
CA VAL A 107 6.30 12.57 8.57
C VAL A 107 7.39 12.31 7.54
N PHE A 108 7.80 11.05 7.42
CA PHE A 108 8.59 10.54 6.31
C PHE A 108 7.70 9.60 5.50
N PHE A 109 7.55 9.84 4.21
CA PHE A 109 6.70 9.03 3.34
C PHE A 109 7.48 7.89 2.71
N SER A 110 6.88 6.71 2.66
CA SER A 110 7.30 5.54 1.88
C SER A 110 6.08 4.91 1.22
N ASP A 111 6.30 3.88 0.41
CA ASP A 111 5.29 3.25 -0.43
C ASP A 111 4.55 2.08 0.25
N ASN A 112 5.14 1.44 1.26
CA ASN A 112 4.52 0.32 1.97
C ASN A 112 4.99 0.20 3.43
N GLY A 113 4.38 -0.72 4.19
CA GLY A 113 4.68 -0.92 5.61
C GLY A 113 6.09 -1.44 5.87
N SER A 114 6.62 -2.33 5.03
CA SER A 114 7.97 -2.86 5.18
C SER A 114 9.02 -1.76 4.98
N THR A 115 8.87 -0.92 3.94
CA THR A 115 9.80 0.19 3.68
C THR A 115 9.67 1.30 4.74
N ALA A 116 8.50 1.48 5.34
CA ALA A 116 8.33 2.37 6.49
C ALA A 116 9.13 1.87 7.71
N VAL A 117 9.08 0.58 8.01
CA VAL A 117 9.85 -0.03 9.11
C VAL A 117 11.35 0.01 8.81
N GLU A 118 11.78 -0.29 7.59
CA GLU A 118 13.19 -0.16 7.20
C GLU A 118 13.71 1.27 7.35
N ALA A 119 12.92 2.27 6.94
CA ALA A 119 13.27 3.67 7.14
C ALA A 119 13.40 4.00 8.64
N ALA A 120 12.45 3.54 9.47
CA ALA A 120 12.50 3.74 10.92
C ALA A 120 13.75 3.09 11.56
N LEU A 121 14.11 1.87 11.15
CA LEU A 121 15.32 1.18 11.62
C LEU A 121 16.59 1.96 11.26
N LYS A 122 16.67 2.46 10.02
CA LYS A 122 17.82 3.27 9.55
C LYS A 122 17.91 4.59 10.32
N MET A 123 16.79 5.27 10.54
CA MET A 123 16.76 6.52 11.32
C MET A 123 17.18 6.28 12.77
N CYS A 124 16.69 5.21 13.41
CA CYS A 124 17.05 4.84 14.78
C CYS A 124 18.55 4.51 14.88
N PHE A 125 19.08 3.70 13.97
CA PHE A 125 20.51 3.38 13.93
C PHE A 125 21.37 4.65 13.74
N GLN A 126 21.05 5.47 12.72
CA GLN A 126 21.80 6.68 12.41
C GLN A 126 21.77 7.70 13.55
N TYR A 127 20.64 7.82 14.26
CA TYR A 127 20.53 8.67 15.45
C TYR A 127 21.61 8.33 16.48
N TRP A 128 21.79 7.04 16.81
CA TRP A 128 22.81 6.64 17.78
C TRP A 128 24.24 6.86 17.29
N GLN A 129 24.49 6.69 15.99
CA GLN A 129 25.80 7.02 15.39
C GLN A 129 26.09 8.52 15.49
N ASN A 130 25.09 9.37 15.21
CA ASN A 130 25.24 10.84 15.26
C ASN A 130 25.54 11.37 16.67
N ILE A 131 25.09 10.69 17.72
CA ILE A 131 25.40 11.05 19.12
C ILE A 131 26.56 10.22 19.71
N ALA A 132 27.42 9.66 18.85
CA ALA A 132 28.62 8.91 19.19
C ALA A 132 28.41 7.67 20.08
N LYS A 133 27.19 7.11 20.15
CA LYS A 133 26.92 5.84 20.84
C LYS A 133 27.08 4.65 19.89
N LEU A 134 28.28 4.50 19.34
CA LEU A 134 28.60 3.60 18.22
C LEU A 134 28.28 2.11 18.51
N LYS A 135 28.24 1.70 19.78
CA LYS A 135 27.91 0.31 20.18
C LYS A 135 26.41 -0.03 20.07
N LYS A 136 25.54 0.95 19.82
CA LYS A 136 24.09 0.75 19.62
C LYS A 136 23.81 0.26 18.19
N THR A 137 24.05 -1.03 17.93
CA THR A 137 23.97 -1.63 16.59
C THR A 137 22.97 -2.78 16.46
N LYS A 138 22.27 -3.13 17.54
CA LYS A 138 21.32 -4.25 17.58
C LYS A 138 19.92 -3.74 17.93
N PHE A 139 18.92 -4.47 17.44
CA PHE A 139 17.50 -4.26 17.72
C PHE A 139 16.95 -5.41 18.57
N ILE A 140 15.84 -5.15 19.26
CA ILE A 140 15.04 -6.16 19.94
C ILE A 140 13.69 -6.17 19.22
N CYS A 141 13.21 -7.36 18.87
CA CYS A 141 11.94 -7.59 18.19
C CYS A 141 11.17 -8.74 18.84
#